data_AF-A0A2R6I1S9-F1
#
_entry.id   AF-A0A2R6I1S9-F1
#
_cell.length_a   1.000
_cell.length_b   1.000
_cell.length_c   1.000
_cell.angle_alpha   90.00
_cell.angle_beta   90.00
_cell.angle_gamma   90.00
#
_symmetry.space_group_name_H-M   'P 1'
#
loop_
_entity.id
_entity.type
_entity.pdbx_description
1 polymer ?
#
loop_
_entity_poly.entity_id
_entity_poly.type
_entity_poly.pdbx_seq_one_letter_code
_entity_poly.pdbx_strand_id
1 'polypeptide(L)'
;MLDFRAEAEASSTSWERADPDRALIERRAWNEWAVLLPDGEGAHVCRLERDHRAYVGECDCWGFRDRDDPESPCAHLCALRRAEFGDHKDVYGNRVRVLDADEERAQTSVERVRADGGRRRWSR
;
A
#
# COMPACT_ATOMS: atom_id res chain seq x y z
N MET A 1 -7.85 2.00 11.62
CA MET A 1 -7.35 0.69 11.16
C MET A 1 -8.29 0.23 10.06
N LEU A 2 -7.77 -0.31 8.96
CA LEU A 2 -8.59 -0.71 7.82
C LEU A 2 -8.96 -2.20 7.92
N ASP A 3 -10.25 -2.51 7.83
CA ASP A 3 -10.75 -3.89 7.84
C ASP A 3 -11.13 -4.35 6.43
N PHE A 4 -10.14 -4.79 5.67
CA PHE A 4 -10.36 -5.34 4.34
C PHE A 4 -11.12 -6.67 4.35
N ARG A 5 -11.14 -7.39 5.48
CA ARG A 5 -11.86 -8.66 5.57
C ARG A 5 -13.35 -8.39 5.64
N ALA A 6 -13.77 -7.40 6.43
CA ALA A 6 -15.16 -6.96 6.49
C ALA A 6 -15.67 -6.55 5.09
N GLU A 7 -14.90 -5.77 4.34
CA GLU A 7 -15.26 -5.39 2.97
C GLU A 7 -15.43 -6.58 2.03
N ALA A 8 -14.52 -7.56 2.11
CA ALA A 8 -14.57 -8.78 1.32
C ALA A 8 -15.77 -9.66 1.68
N GLU A 9 -16.07 -9.81 2.98
CA GLU A 9 -17.20 -10.61 3.47
C GLU A 9 -18.55 -9.93 3.14
N ALA A 10 -18.61 -8.60 3.21
CA ALA A 10 -19.80 -7.83 2.88
C ALA A 10 -20.03 -7.67 1.36
N SER A 11 -19.03 -8.00 0.53
CA SER A 11 -19.03 -7.64 -0.90
C SER A 11 -19.39 -6.17 -1.11
N SER A 12 -18.71 -5.29 -0.36
CA SER A 12 -18.99 -3.86 -0.38
C SER A 12 -18.80 -3.26 -1.78
N THR A 13 -19.40 -2.10 -2.02
CA THR A 13 -19.24 -1.38 -3.29
C THR A 13 -17.75 -1.10 -3.58
N SER A 14 -16.99 -0.76 -2.53
CA SER A 14 -15.54 -0.57 -2.61
C SER A 14 -14.82 -1.86 -3.04
N TRP A 15 -15.20 -3.01 -2.48
CA TRP A 15 -14.55 -4.29 -2.78
C TRP A 15 -14.85 -4.79 -4.20
N GLU A 16 -16.09 -4.63 -4.66
CA GLU A 16 -16.51 -5.05 -5.99
C GLU A 16 -15.81 -4.24 -7.09
N ARG A 17 -15.71 -2.92 -6.92
CA ARG A 17 -15.02 -2.02 -7.87
C ARG A 17 -13.51 -2.24 -7.91
N ALA A 18 -12.94 -2.79 -6.85
CA ALA A 18 -11.51 -2.98 -6.65
C ALA A 18 -10.92 -4.13 -7.49
N ASP A 19 -11.10 -4.14 -8.80
CA ASP A 19 -10.55 -5.18 -9.69
C ASP A 19 -9.04 -4.99 -9.95
N PRO A 20 -8.16 -5.83 -9.36
CA PRO A 20 -6.71 -5.67 -9.50
C PRO A 20 -6.19 -6.10 -10.89
N ASP A 21 -6.94 -6.88 -11.67
CA ASP A 21 -6.51 -7.30 -13.02
C ASP A 21 -6.65 -6.17 -14.04
N ARG A 22 -7.56 -5.24 -13.78
CA ARG A 22 -7.88 -4.13 -14.68
C ARG A 22 -7.40 -2.78 -14.13
N ALA A 23 -7.03 -2.71 -12.85
CA ALA A 23 -6.48 -1.50 -12.25
C ALA A 23 -5.02 -1.28 -12.69
N LEU A 24 -4.64 -0.02 -12.85
CA LEU A 24 -3.24 0.37 -12.94
C LEU A 24 -2.73 0.64 -11.52
N ILE A 25 -1.70 -0.10 -11.12
CA ILE A 25 -1.08 0.01 -9.80
C ILE A 25 0.39 0.36 -9.99
N GLU A 26 0.80 1.52 -9.52
CA GLU A 26 2.17 1.99 -9.61
C GLU A 26 2.72 2.28 -8.22
N ARG A 27 3.83 1.65 -7.86
CA ARG A 27 4.55 1.98 -6.62
C ARG A 27 5.30 3.30 -6.77
N ARG A 28 5.05 4.25 -5.86
CA ARG A 28 5.72 5.57 -5.79
C ARG A 28 6.78 5.62 -4.69
N ALA A 29 6.51 4.96 -3.56
CA ALA A 29 7.44 4.80 -2.44
C ALA A 29 7.22 3.44 -1.76
N TRP A 30 7.91 3.19 -0.65
CA TRP A 30 7.83 1.92 0.07
C TRP A 30 6.40 1.58 0.57
N ASN A 31 5.59 2.59 0.93
CA ASN A 31 4.18 2.46 1.30
C ASN A 31 3.22 3.26 0.40
N GLU A 32 3.73 4.00 -0.58
CA GLU A 32 2.93 4.92 -1.40
C GLU A 32 2.73 4.37 -2.82
N TRP A 33 1.51 4.51 -3.33
CA TRP A 33 1.05 3.94 -4.59
C TRP A 33 0.18 4.93 -5.34
N ALA A 34 0.30 4.99 -6.66
CA ALA A 34 -0.72 5.57 -7.53
C ALA A 34 -1.62 4.43 -8.06
N VAL A 35 -2.92 4.55 -7.84
CA VAL A 35 -3.91 3.54 -8.22
C VAL A 35 -4.97 4.19 -9.11
N LEU A 36 -5.16 3.66 -10.31
CA LEU A 36 -6.27 4.01 -11.20
C LEU A 36 -7.17 2.79 -11.36
N LEU A 37 -8.43 2.93 -10.96
CA LEU A 37 -9.45 1.90 -11.11
C LEU A 37 -10.01 1.88 -12.55
N PRO A 38 -10.59 0.75 -13.00
CA PRO A 38 -11.09 0.61 -14.37
C PRO A 38 -12.23 1.57 -14.72
N ASP A 39 -12.98 2.01 -13.72
CA ASP A 39 -14.11 2.94 -13.81
C ASP A 39 -13.76 4.35 -13.30
N GLY A 40 -12.49 4.59 -12.97
CA GLY A 40 -12.00 5.88 -12.47
C GLY A 40 -11.58 6.82 -13.59
N GLU A 41 -11.79 8.12 -13.40
CA GLU A 41 -11.35 9.17 -14.34
C GLU A 41 -9.85 9.50 -14.20
N GLY A 42 -9.23 9.14 -13.07
CA GLY A 42 -7.84 9.48 -12.76
C GLY A 42 -7.23 8.59 -11.68
N ALA A 43 -5.89 8.61 -11.61
CA ALA A 43 -5.15 7.89 -10.59
C ALA A 43 -5.17 8.66 -9.26
N HIS A 44 -5.24 7.91 -8.17
CA HIS A 44 -5.26 8.41 -6.81
C HIS A 44 -4.04 7.94 -6.02
N VAL A 45 -3.48 8.83 -5.20
CA VAL A 45 -2.35 8.49 -4.32
C VAL A 45 -2.88 7.82 -3.07
N CYS A 46 -2.39 6.61 -2.83
CA CYS A 46 -2.71 5.77 -1.70
C CYS A 46 -1.45 5.53 -0.88
N ARG A 47 -1.54 5.67 0.44
CA ARG A 47 -0.55 5.11 1.36
C ARG A 47 -1.16 3.91 2.05
N LEU A 48 -0.42 2.81 2.07
CA LEU A 48 -0.84 1.57 2.71
C LEU A 48 0.37 0.84 3.29
N GLU A 49 0.31 0.56 4.58
CA GLU A 49 1.33 -0.14 5.34
C GLU A 49 0.69 -1.05 6.40
N ARG A 50 1.52 -1.90 7.00
CA ARG A 50 1.17 -2.63 8.21
C ARG A 50 1.83 -1.96 9.41
N ASP A 51 1.03 -1.62 10.41
CA ASP A 51 1.49 -1.17 11.72
C ASP A 51 1.08 -2.21 12.75
N HIS A 52 2.06 -2.85 13.40
CA HIS A 52 1.84 -3.98 14.31
C HIS A 52 0.88 -5.05 13.74
N ARG A 53 1.09 -5.46 12.47
CA ARG A 53 0.27 -6.40 11.68
C ARG A 53 -1.12 -5.89 11.26
N ALA A 54 -1.51 -4.71 11.70
CA ALA A 54 -2.78 -4.10 11.31
C ALA A 54 -2.60 -3.25 10.06
N TYR A 55 -3.57 -3.27 9.15
CA TYR A 55 -3.52 -2.38 7.99
C TYR A 55 -3.89 -0.95 8.39
N VAL A 56 -3.04 -0.02 7.99
CA VAL A 56 -3.28 1.42 8.12
C VAL A 56 -2.97 2.07 6.79
N GLY A 57 -3.78 3.05 6.41
CA GLY A 57 -3.64 3.69 5.12
C GLY A 57 -4.56 4.87 4.92
N GLU A 58 -4.23 5.65 3.91
CA GLU A 58 -4.96 6.84 3.48
C GLU A 58 -5.00 6.88 1.96
N CYS A 59 -5.98 7.56 1.41
CA CYS A 59 -6.11 7.77 -0.03
C CYS A 59 -6.61 9.18 -0.27
N ASP A 60 -6.05 9.86 -1.28
CA ASP A 60 -6.45 11.23 -1.66
C ASP A 60 -7.77 11.29 -2.43
N CYS A 61 -8.38 10.15 -2.73
CA CYS A 61 -9.64 10.11 -3.45
C CYS A 61 -10.77 10.73 -2.64
N TRP A 62 -11.72 11.34 -3.36
CA TRP A 62 -12.99 11.77 -2.78
C TRP A 62 -13.85 10.60 -2.30
N GLY A 63 -13.41 9.34 -2.50
CA GLY A 63 -14.07 8.09 -2.12
C GLY A 63 -14.34 7.92 -0.62
N PHE A 64 -13.97 8.91 0.22
CA PHE A 64 -14.66 9.15 1.49
C PHE A 64 -16.19 9.38 1.33
N ARG A 65 -16.68 9.71 0.11
CA ARG A 65 -18.09 10.00 -0.18
C ARG A 65 -18.92 8.81 -0.68
N ASP A 66 -18.31 7.80 -1.29
CA ASP A 66 -19.02 6.69 -1.97
C ASP A 66 -18.76 5.32 -1.34
N ARG A 67 -18.15 5.31 -0.15
CA ARG A 67 -17.99 4.11 0.68
C ARG A 67 -19.26 3.88 1.49
N ASP A 68 -19.53 2.61 1.75
CA ASP A 68 -20.70 2.20 2.54
C ASP A 68 -20.59 2.62 4.02
N ASP A 69 -19.36 2.76 4.55
CA ASP A 69 -19.08 3.16 5.94
C ASP A 69 -17.95 4.21 6.04
N PRO A 70 -18.08 5.27 6.85
CA PRO A 70 -17.05 6.29 7.05
C PRO A 70 -15.65 5.79 7.45
N GLU A 71 -15.57 4.61 8.06
CA GLU A 71 -14.37 3.97 8.55
C GLU A 71 -13.88 2.84 7.62
N SER A 72 -14.62 2.53 6.54
CA SER A 72 -14.21 1.50 5.57
C SER A 72 -13.16 2.00 4.57
N PRO A 73 -12.26 1.12 4.10
CA PRO A 73 -11.30 1.48 3.07
C PRO A 73 -12.02 1.77 1.74
N CYS A 74 -11.49 2.73 0.98
CA CYS A 74 -11.99 3.00 -0.36
C CYS A 74 -11.59 1.90 -1.36
N ALA A 75 -12.23 1.90 -2.53
CA ALA A 75 -11.95 0.96 -3.61
C ALA A 75 -10.46 0.91 -4.03
N HIS A 76 -9.71 2.02 -3.98
CA HIS A 76 -8.28 2.03 -4.30
C HIS A 76 -7.44 1.22 -3.31
N LEU A 77 -7.73 1.35 -2.01
CA LEU A 77 -7.06 0.59 -0.95
C LEU A 77 -7.47 -0.89 -1.02
N CYS A 78 -8.74 -1.17 -1.32
CA CYS A 78 -9.21 -2.54 -1.59
C CYS A 78 -8.48 -3.15 -2.81
N ALA A 79 -8.21 -2.38 -3.86
CA ALA A 79 -7.51 -2.86 -5.04
C ALA A 79 -6.06 -3.25 -4.71
N LEU A 80 -5.35 -2.43 -3.92
CA LEU A 80 -4.01 -2.78 -3.42
C LEU A 80 -4.03 -4.06 -2.59
N ARG A 81 -5.03 -4.21 -1.71
CA ARG A 81 -5.16 -5.41 -0.86
C ARG A 81 -5.46 -6.66 -1.69
N ARG A 82 -6.37 -6.58 -2.66
CA ARG A 82 -6.67 -7.68 -3.58
C ARG A 82 -5.46 -8.04 -4.43
N ALA A 83 -4.73 -7.04 -4.93
CA ALA A 83 -3.51 -7.22 -5.69
C ALA A 83 -2.42 -7.96 -4.90
N GLU A 84 -2.20 -7.58 -3.63
CA GLU A 84 -1.26 -8.26 -2.75
C GLU A 84 -1.63 -9.73 -2.51
N PHE A 85 -2.91 -10.00 -2.21
CA PHE A 85 -3.40 -11.34 -1.94
C PHE A 85 -3.33 -12.24 -3.18
N GLY A 86 -3.68 -11.70 -4.35
CA GLY A 86 -3.66 -12.41 -5.64
C GLY A 86 -2.28 -12.51 -6.31
N ASP A 87 -1.20 -12.03 -5.68
CA ASP A 87 0.16 -12.02 -6.26
C ASP A 87 0.26 -11.22 -7.57
N HIS A 88 -0.54 -10.15 -7.69
CA HIS A 88 -0.51 -9.25 -8.85
C HIS A 88 0.77 -8.41 -8.85
N LYS A 89 1.09 -7.90 -10.04
CA LYS A 89 2.27 -7.06 -10.28
C LYS A 89 1.86 -5.60 -10.49
N ASP A 90 2.73 -4.69 -10.06
CA ASP A 90 2.65 -3.29 -10.41
C ASP A 90 3.06 -3.05 -11.87
N VAL A 91 2.93 -1.81 -12.34
CA VAL A 91 3.31 -1.40 -13.72
C VAL A 91 4.78 -1.67 -14.06
N TYR A 92 5.64 -1.86 -13.05
CA TYR A 92 7.06 -2.15 -13.22
C TYR A 92 7.35 -3.66 -13.19
N GLY A 93 6.32 -4.50 -13.05
CA GLY A 93 6.44 -5.96 -13.00
C GLY A 93 6.82 -6.51 -11.63
N ASN A 94 6.87 -5.68 -10.58
CA ASN A 94 7.15 -6.10 -9.21
C ASN A 94 5.87 -6.55 -8.52
N ARG A 95 5.95 -7.56 -7.65
CA ARG A 95 4.80 -7.98 -6.86
C ARG A 95 4.31 -6.83 -5.97
N VAL A 96 2.99 -6.63 -5.96
CA VAL A 96 2.35 -5.75 -4.98
C VAL A 96 2.48 -6.38 -3.59
N ARG A 97 3.14 -5.67 -2.66
CA ARG A 97 3.35 -6.10 -1.27
C ARG A 97 3.16 -4.93 -0.33
N VAL A 98 2.35 -5.10 0.71
CA VAL A 98 2.21 -4.12 1.78
C VAL A 98 3.28 -4.41 2.83
N LEU A 99 4.19 -3.47 3.06
CA LEU A 99 5.30 -3.65 3.99
C LEU A 99 4.92 -3.23 5.40
N ASP A 100 5.61 -3.81 6.38
CA ASP A 100 5.46 -3.40 7.79
C ASP A 100 6.30 -2.15 8.05
N ALA A 101 5.72 -1.16 8.73
CA ALA A 101 6.37 0.10 9.00
C ALA A 101 7.63 -0.07 9.88
N ASP A 102 7.64 -1.06 10.77
CA ASP A 102 8.83 -1.36 11.58
C ASP A 102 9.93 -2.02 10.76
N GLU A 103 9.57 -2.82 9.75
CA GLU A 103 10.54 -3.40 8.82
C GLU A 103 11.25 -2.32 8.02
N GLU A 104 10.53 -1.34 7.51
CA GLU A 104 11.11 -0.19 6.80
C GLU A 104 12.04 0.63 7.71
N ARG A 105 11.60 0.95 8.93
CA ARG A 105 12.43 1.66 9.92
C ARG A 105 13.72 0.90 10.21
N ALA A 106 13.65 -0.43 10.32
CA ALA A 106 14.82 -1.27 10.54
C ALA A 106 15.76 -1.26 9.33
N GLN A 107 15.24 -1.36 8.10
CA GLN A 107 16.03 -1.31 6.87
C GLN A 107 16.75 0.03 6.73
N THR A 108 16.01 1.14 6.86
CA THR A 108 16.59 2.50 6.84
C THR A 108 17.66 2.68 7.93
N SER A 109 17.44 2.14 9.14
CA SER A 109 18.41 2.19 10.24
C SER A 109 19.70 1.43 9.90
N VAL A 110 19.58 0.22 9.34
CA VAL A 110 20.73 -0.58 8.89
C VAL A 110 21.51 0.11 7.77
N GLU A 111 20.83 0.75 6.81
CA GLU A 111 21.49 1.49 5.73
C GLU A 111 22.30 2.68 6.27
N ARG A 112 21.78 3.41 7.26
CA ARG A 112 22.52 4.50 7.93
C ARG A 112 23.76 3.99 8.66
N VAL A 113 23.68 2.85 9.34
CA VAL A 113 24.81 2.20 10.04
C VAL A 113 25.83 1.60 9.06
N ARG A 114 25.48 1.36 7.80
CA ARG A 114 26.44 0.95 6.78
C ARG A 114 27.16 2.14 6.14
N ALA A 115 26.49 3.29 6.06
CA ALA A 115 27.04 4.50 5.46
C ALA A 115 28.10 5.21 6.34
N ASP A 116 28.13 4.97 7.65
CA ASP A 116 29.07 5.62 8.59
C ASP A 116 30.45 4.93 8.71
N GLY A 117 30.66 3.83 7.96
CA GLY A 117 31.96 3.28 7.53
C GLY A 117 33.15 3.65 8.43
N GLY A 118 33.23 2.99 9.59
CA GLY A 118 34.25 3.23 10.61
C GLY A 118 35.68 3.30 10.06
N ARG A 119 36.22 4.51 9.96
CA ARG A 119 37.66 4.74 9.81
C ARG A 119 38.35 4.53 11.16
N ARG A 120 38.71 3.28 11.49
CA ARG A 120 39.74 3.04 12.52
C ARG A 120 41.11 2.95 11.85
N ARG A 121 41.70 4.12 11.62
CA ARG A 121 43.12 4.27 11.34
C ARG A 121 43.85 4.23 12.68
N TRP A 122 44.49 3.12 13.01
CA TRP A 122 45.57 3.12 14.00
C TRP A 122 46.84 2.60 13.33
N SER A 123 47.85 3.46 13.38
CA SER A 123 49.16 3.30 12.80
C SER A 123 50.16 3.01 13.93
N ARG A 124 51.04 2.06 13.65
CA ARG A 124 52.27 1.66 14.37
C ARG A 124 52.11 0.86 15.65
#